data_AF-A0A060ZHE1-F1
#
_entry.id   AF-A0A060ZHE1-F1
#
_cell.length_a   1.000
_cell.length_b   1.000
_cell.length_c   1.000
_cell.angle_alpha   90.00
_cell.angle_beta   90.00
_cell.angle_gamma   90.00
#
_symmetry.space_group_name_H-M   'P 1'
#
loop_
_entity.id
_entity.type
_entity.pdbx_description
1 polymer ?
#
loop_
_entity_poly.entity_id
_entity_poly.type
_entity_poly.pdbx_seq_one_letter_code
_entity_poly.pdbx_strand_id
1 'polypeptide(L)'
;MAGYINNSLSTVYMNDQRIYNEFSPDQMVTPSGQNVSYCSYKDYRSNEDYSLTPQFWLILAVRFAFVILFEHVVVICKFITAWFVPSVPLDVKNQRLFDKLNRLKEELSSSEV
;
A
#
# COMPACT_ATOMS: atom_id res chain seq x y z
N MET A 1 -11.41 21.35 -1.58
CA MET A 1 -10.91 20.63 -2.79
C MET A 1 -10.70 21.55 -3.99
N ALA A 2 -11.29 22.75 -4.02
CA ALA A 2 -10.89 23.77 -5.00
C ALA A 2 -9.37 24.01 -4.92
N GLY A 3 -8.71 24.07 -6.07
CA GLY A 3 -7.26 24.27 -6.18
C GLY A 3 -6.40 23.00 -6.13
N TYR A 4 -6.96 21.81 -5.90
CA TYR A 4 -6.19 20.55 -5.92
C TYR A 4 -5.50 20.33 -7.26
N ILE A 5 -6.21 20.53 -8.37
CA ILE A 5 -5.67 20.33 -9.72
C ILE A 5 -4.45 21.24 -9.94
N ASN A 6 -4.58 22.55 -9.68
CA ASN A 6 -3.48 23.51 -9.83
C ASN A 6 -2.28 23.20 -8.93
N ASN A 7 -2.50 22.66 -7.72
CA ASN A 7 -1.42 22.26 -6.81
C ASN A 7 -0.76 20.92 -7.20
N SER A 8 -1.50 20.03 -7.85
CA SER A 8 -1.02 18.69 -8.24
C SER A 8 -0.32 18.63 -9.60
N LEU A 9 -0.25 19.78 -10.28
CA LEU A 9 0.35 19.94 -11.59
C LEU A 9 1.64 20.75 -11.47
N SER A 10 2.68 20.29 -12.15
CA SER A 10 3.90 21.05 -12.39
C SER A 10 3.86 21.58 -13.82
N THR A 11 4.33 22.81 -14.03
CA THR A 11 4.30 23.48 -15.33
C THR A 11 5.70 23.64 -15.89
N VAL A 12 5.88 23.23 -17.14
CA VAL A 12 7.11 23.37 -17.91
C VAL A 12 6.89 24.43 -18.97
N TYR A 13 7.85 25.36 -19.05
CA TYR A 13 7.86 26.42 -20.06
C TYR A 13 8.71 26.00 -21.25
N MET A 14 8.13 26.08 -22.46
CA MET A 14 8.80 25.67 -23.70
C MET A 14 9.90 26.63 -24.14
N ASN A 15 9.99 27.81 -23.51
CA ASN A 15 11.07 28.77 -23.72
C ASN A 15 12.37 28.39 -23.00
N ASP A 16 12.32 27.42 -22.06
CA ASP A 16 13.53 26.97 -21.37
C ASP A 16 14.42 26.16 -22.31
N GLN A 17 15.68 26.56 -22.46
CA GLN A 17 16.64 25.93 -23.36
C GLN A 17 16.96 24.48 -22.98
N ARG A 18 16.78 24.09 -21.71
CA ARG A 18 16.91 22.71 -21.24
C ARG A 18 15.85 21.79 -21.87
N ILE A 19 14.65 22.33 -22.06
CA ILE A 19 13.46 21.63 -22.57
C ILE A 19 13.40 21.74 -24.09
N TYR A 20 13.73 22.90 -24.64
CA TYR A 20 13.61 23.20 -26.06
C TYR A 20 14.37 22.21 -26.96
N ASN A 21 15.52 21.70 -26.49
CA ASN A 21 16.33 20.73 -27.23
C ASN A 21 15.82 19.28 -27.12
N GLU A 22 14.88 18.99 -26.22
CA GLU A 22 14.36 17.64 -25.97
C GLU A 22 13.12 17.33 -26.83
N PHE A 23 12.38 18.36 -27.25
CA PHE A 23 11.17 18.22 -28.04
C PHE A 23 11.39 18.61 -29.50
N SER A 24 10.77 17.88 -30.44
CA SER A 24 10.77 18.25 -31.86
C SER A 24 9.84 19.44 -32.13
N PRO A 25 10.12 20.28 -33.15
CA PRO A 25 9.26 21.42 -33.49
C PRO A 25 7.80 21.04 -33.72
N ASP A 26 7.56 19.88 -34.35
CA ASP A 26 6.21 19.37 -34.61
C ASP A 26 5.44 18.98 -33.34
N GLN A 27 6.13 18.71 -32.23
CA GLN A 27 5.53 18.38 -30.93
C GLN A 27 5.19 19.62 -30.10
N MET A 28 5.78 20.77 -30.43
CA MET A 28 5.50 22.05 -29.76
C MET A 28 4.33 22.81 -30.43
N VAL A 29 3.66 22.19 -31.40
CA VAL A 29 2.54 22.76 -32.13
C VAL A 29 1.28 21.96 -31.85
N THR A 30 0.23 22.66 -31.47
CA THR A 30 -1.10 22.08 -31.25
C THR A 30 -1.67 21.60 -32.60
N PRO A 31 -2.58 20.61 -32.66
CA PRO A 31 -3.24 20.23 -33.92
C PRO A 31 -3.90 21.39 -34.68
N SER A 32 -4.21 22.49 -33.98
CA SER A 32 -4.72 23.75 -34.51
C SER A 32 -3.66 24.66 -35.16
N GLY A 33 -2.40 24.25 -35.21
CA GLY A 33 -1.27 25.02 -35.75
C GLY A 33 -0.72 26.11 -34.80
N GLN A 34 -1.06 26.08 -33.52
CA GLN A 34 -0.61 27.07 -32.54
C GLN A 34 0.60 26.58 -31.73
N ASN A 35 1.60 27.46 -31.56
CA ASN A 35 2.77 27.17 -30.73
C ASN A 35 2.40 27.11 -29.25
N VAL A 36 2.83 26.04 -28.58
CA VAL A 36 2.60 25.81 -27.16
C VAL A 36 3.66 26.55 -26.35
N SER A 37 3.23 27.44 -25.45
CA SER A 37 4.12 28.22 -24.58
C SER A 37 4.49 27.49 -23.29
N TYR A 38 3.57 26.71 -22.74
CA TYR A 38 3.78 25.91 -21.54
C TYR A 38 2.90 24.66 -21.56
N CYS A 39 3.36 23.62 -20.86
CA CYS A 39 2.60 22.39 -20.62
C CYS A 39 2.58 22.07 -19.13
N SER A 40 1.43 21.62 -18.63
CA SER A 40 1.31 21.14 -17.26
C SER A 40 1.16 19.62 -17.23
N TYR A 41 1.89 18.96 -16.34
CA TYR A 41 1.83 17.52 -16.14
C TYR A 41 1.70 17.21 -14.66
N LYS A 42 1.24 16.00 -14.35
CA LYS A 42 0.96 15.57 -12.99
C LYS A 42 2.27 15.18 -12.29
N ASP A 43 2.91 16.14 -11.62
CA ASP A 43 4.06 15.90 -10.75
C ASP A 43 4.22 17.04 -9.72
N TYR A 44 4.99 16.78 -8.66
CA TYR A 44 5.32 17.76 -7.61
C TYR A 44 6.77 18.23 -7.75
N ARG A 45 7.01 19.03 -8.79
CA ARG A 45 8.32 19.62 -9.10
C ARG A 45 8.27 21.13 -9.07
N SER A 46 9.42 21.74 -8.77
CA SER A 46 9.60 23.19 -8.88
C SER A 46 9.44 23.65 -10.34
N ASN A 47 8.71 24.74 -10.56
CA ASN A 47 8.55 25.32 -11.90
C ASN A 47 9.81 26.04 -12.39
N GLU A 48 10.77 26.30 -11.50
CA GLU A 48 11.99 27.08 -11.79
C GLU A 48 13.14 26.15 -12.19
N ASP A 49 13.40 25.14 -11.34
CA ASP A 49 14.56 24.26 -11.46
C ASP A 49 14.20 22.84 -11.91
N TYR A 50 12.91 22.53 -12.08
CA TYR A 50 12.38 21.18 -12.38
C TYR A 50 12.82 20.08 -11.39
N SER A 51 13.33 20.49 -10.23
CA SER A 51 13.77 19.62 -9.15
C SER A 51 12.58 19.14 -8.30
N LEU A 52 12.78 18.04 -7.58
CA LEU A 52 11.77 17.47 -6.70
C LEU A 52 11.53 18.37 -5.48
N THR A 53 10.28 18.80 -5.30
CA THR A 53 9.87 19.65 -4.18
C THR A 53 9.78 18.82 -2.88
N PRO A 54 10.01 19.39 -1.68
CA PRO A 54 9.76 18.70 -0.41
C PRO A 54 8.35 18.11 -0.29
N GLN A 55 7.35 18.69 -0.95
CA GLN A 55 5.99 18.14 -1.03
C GLN A 55 5.96 16.73 -1.65
N PHE A 56 6.78 16.46 -2.66
CA PHE A 56 6.90 15.13 -3.25
C PHE A 56 7.29 14.10 -2.18
N TRP A 57 8.34 14.40 -1.41
CA TRP A 57 8.84 13.53 -0.34
C TRP A 57 7.82 13.33 0.77
N LEU A 58 7.09 14.38 1.14
CA LEU A 58 6.02 14.29 2.14
C LEU A 58 4.89 13.37 1.68
N ILE A 59 4.41 13.54 0.45
CA ILE A 59 3.32 12.71 -0.11
C ILE A 59 3.77 11.26 -0.21
N LEU A 60 5.01 11.04 -0.63
CA LEU A 60 5.62 9.72 -0.69
C LEU A 60 5.66 9.07 0.70
N ALA A 61 6.14 9.79 1.72
CA ALA A 61 6.19 9.32 3.10
C ALA A 61 4.79 8.99 3.65
N VAL A 62 3.79 9.84 3.40
CA VAL A 62 2.41 9.59 3.82
C VAL A 62 1.83 8.34 3.15
N ARG A 63 2.11 8.12 1.86
CA ARG A 63 1.69 6.89 1.16
C ARG A 63 2.32 5.64 1.76
N PHE A 64 3.61 5.67 2.06
CA PHE A 64 4.29 4.57 2.74
C PHE A 64 3.73 4.32 4.14
N ALA A 65 3.54 5.38 4.93
CA ALA A 65 2.95 5.28 6.26
C ALA A 65 1.54 4.66 6.22
N PHE A 66 0.73 5.03 5.22
CA PHE A 66 -0.60 4.43 5.01
C PHE A 66 -0.51 2.92 4.75
N VAL A 67 0.40 2.48 3.87
CA VAL A 67 0.60 1.05 3.58
C VAL A 67 1.04 0.30 4.84
N ILE A 68 2.01 0.84 5.58
CA ILE A 68 2.50 0.24 6.83
C ILE A 68 1.36 0.13 7.85
N LEU A 69 0.61 1.21 8.08
CA LEU A 69 -0.52 1.20 9.02
C LEU A 69 -1.56 0.16 8.62
N PHE A 70 -1.94 0.12 7.34
CA PHE A 70 -2.90 -0.86 6.82
C PHE A 70 -2.42 -2.30 7.03
N GLU A 71 -1.14 -2.59 6.77
CA GLU A 71 -0.55 -3.89 7.02
C GLU A 71 -0.67 -4.28 8.51
N HIS A 72 -0.31 -3.37 9.43
CA HIS A 72 -0.40 -3.63 10.86
C HIS A 72 -1.84 -3.91 11.30
N VAL A 73 -2.83 -3.18 10.78
CA VAL A 73 -4.25 -3.41 11.07
C VAL A 73 -4.67 -4.80 10.59
N VAL A 74 -4.32 -5.18 9.37
CA VAL A 74 -4.65 -6.52 8.82
C VAL A 74 -4.00 -7.63 9.63
N VAL A 75 -2.74 -7.43 10.05
CA VAL A 75 -2.01 -8.37 10.91
C VAL A 75 -2.72 -8.52 12.27
N ILE A 76 -3.12 -7.42 12.91
CA ILE A 76 -3.88 -7.47 14.17
C ILE A 76 -5.21 -8.21 13.97
N CYS A 77 -5.96 -7.92 12.91
CA CYS A 77 -7.19 -8.65 12.60
C CYS A 77 -6.93 -10.16 12.43
N LYS A 78 -5.84 -10.54 11.75
CA LYS A 78 -5.44 -11.95 11.60
C LYS A 78 -5.14 -12.59 12.95
N PHE A 79 -4.44 -11.90 13.85
CA PHE A 79 -4.18 -12.39 15.21
C PHE A 79 -5.47 -12.57 16.01
N ILE A 80 -6.41 -11.63 15.94
CA ILE A 80 -7.72 -11.74 16.60
C ILE A 80 -8.49 -12.95 16.06
N THR A 81 -8.50 -13.16 14.73
CA THR A 81 -9.14 -14.32 14.12
C THR A 81 -8.50 -15.63 14.57
N ALA A 82 -7.16 -15.68 14.66
CA ALA A 82 -6.44 -16.85 15.14
C ALA A 82 -6.69 -17.14 16.64
N TRP A 83 -6.94 -16.09 17.43
CA TRP A 83 -7.34 -16.24 18.83
C TRP A 83 -8.78 -16.76 18.96
N PHE A 84 -9.69 -16.27 18.12
CA PHE A 84 -11.10 -16.65 18.16
C PHE A 84 -11.36 -18.06 17.61
N VAL A 85 -10.62 -18.47 16.58
CA VAL A 85 -10.74 -19.80 15.97
C VAL A 85 -9.65 -20.70 16.53
N PRO A 86 -9.94 -21.52 17.56
CA PRO A 86 -8.96 -22.48 18.06
C PRO A 86 -8.60 -23.47 16.94
N SER A 87 -7.30 -23.71 16.76
CA SER A 87 -6.76 -24.59 15.72
C SER A 87 -7.22 -26.04 15.82
N VAL A 88 -7.77 -26.46 16.95
CA VAL A 88 -8.32 -27.79 17.17
C VAL A 88 -9.76 -27.65 17.65
N PRO A 89 -10.75 -28.23 16.96
CA PRO A 89 -12.13 -28.23 17.43
C PRO A 89 -12.23 -28.95 18.77
N LEU A 90 -13.08 -28.43 19.66
CA LEU A 90 -13.24 -28.92 21.03
C LEU A 90 -13.66 -30.40 21.06
N ASP A 91 -14.46 -30.84 20.09
CA ASP A 91 -14.94 -32.22 20.01
C ASP A 91 -13.80 -33.24 19.87
N VAL A 92 -12.80 -32.93 19.02
CA VAL A 92 -11.62 -33.80 18.84
C VAL A 92 -10.76 -33.83 20.10
N LYS A 93 -10.65 -32.72 20.82
CA LYS A 93 -9.97 -32.68 22.12
C LYS A 93 -10.67 -33.55 23.15
N ASN A 94 -12.00 -33.47 23.22
CA ASN A 94 -12.80 -34.26 24.16
C ASN A 94 -12.71 -35.76 23.83
N GLN A 95 -12.85 -36.16 22.56
CA GLN A 95 -12.70 -37.55 22.14
C GLN A 95 -11.34 -38.12 22.56
N ARG A 96 -10.24 -37.39 22.29
CA ARG A 96 -8.90 -37.81 22.73
C ARG A 96 -8.76 -37.95 24.24
N LEU A 97 -9.46 -37.11 25.00
CA LEU A 97 -9.46 -37.17 26.47
C LEU A 97 -10.21 -38.41 26.98
N PHE A 98 -11.38 -38.70 26.41
CA PHE A 98 -12.16 -39.90 26.72
C PHE A 98 -11.41 -41.18 26.35
N ASP A 99 -10.79 -41.25 25.17
CA ASP A 99 -10.00 -42.42 24.75
C ASP A 99 -8.85 -42.71 25.73
N LYS A 100 -8.13 -41.66 26.17
CA LYS A 100 -7.06 -41.80 27.16
C LYS A 100 -7.59 -42.28 28.51
N LEU A 101 -8.74 -41.76 28.94
CA LEU A 101 -9.35 -42.14 30.22
C LEU A 101 -9.79 -43.60 30.20
N ASN A 102 -10.40 -44.06 29.12
CA ASN A 102 -10.80 -45.47 28.96
C ASN A 102 -9.59 -46.40 28.99
N ARG A 103 -8.51 -46.04 28.29
CA ARG A 103 -7.27 -46.84 28.27
C ARG A 103 -6.64 -46.96 29.66
N LEU A 104 -6.56 -45.87 30.42
CA LEU A 104 -6.04 -45.89 31.79
C LEU A 104 -6.90 -46.73 32.73
N LYS A 105 -8.22 -46.70 32.55
CA LYS A 105 -9.15 -47.53 33.34
C LYS A 105 -8.92 -49.03 33.10
N GLU A 106 -8.66 -49.41 31.85
CA GLU A 106 -8.37 -50.80 31.46
C GLU A 106 -7.01 -51.26 32.02
N GLU A 107 -5.99 -50.40 31.98
CA GLU A 107 -4.68 -50.67 32.61
C GLU A 107 -4.77 -50.82 34.12
N LEU A 108 -5.57 -49.99 34.81
CA LEU A 108 -5.79 -50.10 36.26
C LEU A 108 -6.53 -51.40 36.61
N SER A 109 -7.60 -51.72 35.88
CA SER A 109 -8.37 -52.97 36.07
C SER A 109 -7.52 -54.21 35.81
N SER A 110 -6.57 -54.17 34.89
CA SER A 110 -5.62 -55.25 34.63
C SER A 110 -4.51 -55.34 35.69
N SER A 111 -4.27 -54.27 36.46
CA SER A 111 -3.24 -54.22 37.49
C SER A 111 -3.75 -54.62 38.88
N GLU A 112 -5.08 -54.53 39.09
CA GLU A 112 -5.76 -54.93 40.32
C GLU A 112 -6.13 -56.43 40.34
N VAL A 113 -5.98 -57.12 39.19
CA VAL A 113 -6.13 -58.59 39.03
C VAL A 113 -4.76 -59.25 39.06
#